data_AF-A0AAE9J443-F1
#
_entry.id   AF-A0AAE9J443-F1
#
_cell.length_a   1.000
_cell.length_b   1.000
_cell.length_c   1.000
_cell.angle_alpha   90.00
_cell.angle_beta   90.00
_cell.angle_gamma   90.00
#
_symmetry.space_group_name_H-M   'P 1'
#
loop_
_entity.id
_entity.type
_entity.pdbx_description
1 polymer ?
#
loop_
_entity_poly.entity_id
_entity_poly.type
_entity_poly.pdbx_seq_one_letter_code
_entity_poly.pdbx_strand_id
1 'polypeptide(L)'
;MIWCQLIIILHLIAPIESKKLTEEENEKRLEQCGVTTKSKIFNGGIVSDDQAPWAVVVRVAKSDGTGTICSGTLISPRHILSATHCLANHSDVQWIKTYVGFKFDREDCPENEHIIVPEVKASKVFVQDRKGNDIGRAKFLYLLNFCRILTKDAFQIQSPDDVMIIELSEDFEYTSEVKPACVSNSVEDYKGGAIARLFGFGDNPPKDKPSTPDNQKPPKPPLRSEELDILKVNVEGTLNRIDPRLFKARSRNKNSIMCPGDSGGGAIRIIGGRNTVVGVAMQTTCVFMNRGAEGHEIYGAPGFYSDDICDLTGICTPDSEEDENGVIRASASSSNSLSKHRLLYHKAKVAEYTSDGVVLRMESRLFTAKSFNHKTTICSGDSGGGAITKIDGWNTVVGVAVRVRKW
;
A
#
# COMPACT_ATOMS: atom_id res chain seq x y z
N MET A 1 -4.65 10.08 -55.12
CA MET A 1 -4.48 8.86 -54.30
C MET A 1 -3.56 9.10 -53.10
N ILE A 2 -3.86 10.06 -52.21
CA ILE A 2 -3.03 10.36 -51.02
C ILE A 2 -3.89 10.42 -49.73
N TRP A 3 -5.21 10.23 -49.83
CA TRP A 3 -6.13 10.33 -48.69
C TRP A 3 -6.42 8.98 -47.99
N CYS A 4 -5.95 7.85 -48.53
CA CYS A 4 -6.17 6.53 -47.90
C CYS A 4 -5.08 6.10 -46.90
N GLN A 5 -3.93 6.79 -46.83
CA GLN A 5 -2.85 6.39 -45.91
C GLN A 5 -2.92 7.05 -44.52
N LEU A 6 -3.66 8.16 -44.37
CA LEU A 6 -3.80 8.84 -43.08
C LEU A 6 -4.84 8.19 -42.16
N ILE A 7 -5.81 7.46 -42.70
CA ILE A 7 -6.87 6.81 -41.91
C ILE A 7 -6.38 5.50 -41.25
N ILE A 8 -5.32 4.87 -41.78
CA ILE A 8 -4.78 3.60 -41.24
C ILE A 8 -3.84 3.83 -40.04
N ILE A 9 -3.27 5.03 -39.87
CA ILE A 9 -2.32 5.33 -38.77
C ILE A 9 -3.06 5.70 -37.46
N LEU A 10 -4.34 6.07 -37.51
CA LEU A 10 -5.09 6.55 -36.34
C LEU A 10 -5.73 5.43 -35.48
N HIS A 11 -5.53 4.15 -35.78
CA HIS A 11 -6.16 3.02 -35.06
C HIS A 11 -5.18 2.04 -34.39
N LEU A 12 -3.90 2.39 -34.28
CA LEU A 12 -2.87 1.52 -33.66
C LEU A 12 -2.18 2.17 -32.45
N ILE A 13 -2.84 3.10 -31.77
CA ILE A 13 -2.51 3.41 -30.38
C ILE A 13 -3.66 2.84 -29.57
N ALA A 14 -3.59 1.54 -29.26
CA ALA A 14 -4.38 1.03 -28.15
C ALA A 14 -4.02 1.92 -26.95
N PRO A 15 -5.00 2.60 -26.32
CA PRO A 15 -4.68 3.49 -25.22
C PRO A 15 -3.91 2.70 -24.18
N ILE A 16 -2.81 3.29 -23.70
CA ILE A 16 -2.02 2.82 -22.56
C ILE A 16 -2.88 3.07 -21.31
N GLU A 17 -4.04 2.43 -21.25
CA GLU A 17 -5.02 2.66 -20.20
C GLU A 17 -4.77 1.61 -19.11
N SER A 18 -4.49 2.12 -17.90
CA SER A 18 -4.55 1.33 -16.68
C SER A 18 -5.93 0.73 -16.55
N LYS A 19 -6.02 -0.57 -16.26
CA LYS A 19 -7.30 -1.26 -16.08
C LYS A 19 -7.83 -1.06 -14.66
N LYS A 20 -8.06 0.18 -14.24
CA LYS A 20 -8.75 0.44 -12.97
C LYS A 20 -10.08 -0.29 -12.95
N LEU A 21 -10.47 -0.77 -11.77
CA LEU A 21 -11.81 -1.32 -11.59
C LEU A 21 -12.84 -0.21 -11.80
N THR A 22 -13.92 -0.54 -12.48
CA THR A 22 -15.14 0.27 -12.43
C THR A 22 -15.79 0.14 -11.05
N GLU A 23 -16.73 1.02 -10.74
CA GLU A 23 -17.52 0.94 -9.50
C GLU A 23 -18.24 -0.41 -9.40
N GLU A 24 -18.89 -0.87 -10.49
CA GLU A 24 -19.56 -2.17 -10.56
C GLU A 24 -18.60 -3.35 -10.34
N GLU A 25 -17.39 -3.30 -10.93
CA GLU A 25 -16.37 -4.32 -10.72
C GLU A 25 -15.90 -4.35 -9.25
N ASN A 26 -15.75 -3.18 -8.62
CA ASN A 26 -15.37 -3.09 -7.22
C ASN A 26 -16.49 -3.57 -6.27
N GLU A 27 -17.76 -3.28 -6.56
CA GLU A 27 -18.90 -3.84 -5.81
C GLU A 27 -18.91 -5.38 -5.87
N LYS A 28 -18.78 -5.96 -7.07
CA LYS A 28 -18.67 -7.42 -7.24
C LYS A 28 -17.46 -8.00 -6.50
N ARG A 29 -16.33 -7.29 -6.51
CA ARG A 29 -15.14 -7.68 -5.74
C ARG A 29 -15.44 -7.73 -4.24
N LEU A 30 -16.16 -6.74 -3.70
CA LEU A 30 -16.50 -6.66 -2.27
C LEU A 30 -17.39 -7.83 -1.81
N GLU A 31 -18.26 -8.35 -2.67
CA GLU A 31 -19.06 -9.55 -2.36
C GLU A 31 -18.18 -10.77 -2.08
N GLN A 32 -17.08 -10.91 -2.82
CA GLN A 32 -16.23 -12.10 -2.82
C GLN A 32 -14.95 -11.98 -2.00
N CYS A 33 -14.50 -10.75 -1.70
CA CYS A 33 -13.24 -10.56 -1.00
C CYS A 33 -13.27 -11.14 0.41
N GLY A 34 -12.14 -11.70 0.82
CA GLY A 34 -11.92 -12.18 2.17
C GLY A 34 -12.78 -13.37 2.61
N VAL A 35 -13.51 -14.03 1.70
CA VAL A 35 -14.33 -15.22 1.98
C VAL A 35 -13.48 -16.49 1.91
N THR A 36 -13.56 -17.32 2.94
CA THR A 36 -12.98 -18.68 2.95
C THR A 36 -14.08 -19.73 3.15
N THR A 37 -14.01 -20.87 2.45
CA THR A 37 -15.06 -21.89 2.43
C THR A 37 -15.02 -22.88 3.61
N LYS A 38 -14.00 -22.84 4.49
CA LYS A 38 -13.91 -23.71 5.67
C LYS A 38 -13.53 -22.94 6.95
N SER A 39 -14.14 -23.32 8.07
CA SER A 39 -13.86 -22.81 9.41
C SER A 39 -12.56 -23.38 10.01
N LYS A 40 -11.93 -22.58 10.87
CA LYS A 40 -10.55 -22.66 11.36
C LYS A 40 -10.27 -23.75 12.41
N ILE A 41 -9.09 -24.39 12.34
CA ILE A 41 -8.19 -24.62 13.51
C ILE A 41 -6.75 -24.38 13.01
N PHE A 42 -5.95 -23.56 13.70
CA PHE A 42 -4.57 -23.21 13.29
C PHE A 42 -3.60 -23.25 14.45
N ASN A 43 -2.48 -23.95 14.23
CA ASN A 43 -1.38 -24.13 15.18
C ASN A 43 -0.01 -23.94 14.48
N GLY A 44 0.12 -22.92 13.61
CA GLY A 44 1.41 -22.49 13.03
C GLY A 44 2.11 -23.51 12.09
N GLY A 45 1.36 -24.14 11.17
CA GLY A 45 1.88 -25.15 10.25
C GLY A 45 1.67 -24.83 8.76
N ILE A 46 2.03 -25.78 7.89
CA ILE A 46 1.73 -25.74 6.45
C ILE A 46 0.23 -25.51 6.27
N VAL A 47 -0.12 -24.54 5.42
CA VAL A 47 -1.49 -24.10 5.18
C VAL A 47 -2.08 -24.94 4.06
N SER A 48 -3.30 -25.45 4.22
CA SER A 48 -3.96 -26.18 3.12
C SER A 48 -4.40 -25.23 2.01
N ASP A 49 -4.51 -25.77 0.79
CA ASP A 49 -4.84 -25.06 -0.44
C ASP A 49 -6.22 -24.38 -0.45
N ASP A 50 -7.02 -24.41 0.62
CA ASP A 50 -8.32 -23.72 0.72
C ASP A 50 -8.34 -22.60 1.78
N GLN A 51 -7.25 -22.42 2.52
CA GLN A 51 -7.22 -21.55 3.71
C GLN A 51 -6.73 -20.12 3.45
N ALA A 52 -6.06 -19.88 2.31
CA ALA A 52 -5.55 -18.56 1.92
C ALA A 52 -5.60 -18.36 0.39
N PRO A 53 -6.81 -18.30 -0.20
CA PRO A 53 -6.98 -18.21 -1.66
C PRO A 53 -6.43 -16.91 -2.28
N TRP A 54 -6.07 -15.92 -1.46
CA TRP A 54 -5.44 -14.67 -1.88
C TRP A 54 -3.91 -14.76 -1.99
N ALA A 55 -3.27 -15.78 -1.42
CA ALA A 55 -1.81 -15.87 -1.39
C ALA A 55 -1.28 -16.35 -2.76
N VAL A 56 -0.39 -15.55 -3.35
CA VAL A 56 0.21 -15.81 -4.68
C VAL A 56 1.73 -15.71 -4.63
N VAL A 57 2.39 -16.39 -5.55
CA VAL A 57 3.84 -16.30 -5.76
C VAL A 57 4.11 -15.23 -6.82
N VAL A 58 5.01 -14.30 -6.51
CA VAL A 58 5.47 -13.26 -7.45
C VAL A 58 6.88 -13.62 -7.91
N ARG A 59 7.06 -13.82 -9.21
CA ARG A 59 8.35 -14.08 -9.84
C ARG A 59 8.83 -12.87 -10.60
N VAL A 60 10.02 -12.39 -10.28
CA VAL A 60 10.64 -11.24 -10.95
C VAL A 60 11.86 -11.72 -11.72
N ALA A 61 11.81 -11.63 -13.06
CA ALA A 61 12.96 -11.83 -13.92
C ALA A 61 13.82 -10.56 -13.94
N LYS A 62 15.06 -10.63 -13.45
CA LYS A 62 15.99 -9.50 -13.42
C LYS A 62 16.69 -9.36 -14.77
N SER A 63 17.16 -8.14 -15.05
CA SER A 63 17.81 -7.82 -16.33
C SER A 63 19.21 -8.45 -16.48
N ASP A 64 19.80 -8.92 -15.39
CA ASP A 64 21.08 -9.64 -15.36
C ASP A 64 20.92 -11.16 -15.63
N GLY A 65 19.70 -11.62 -15.95
CA GLY A 65 19.40 -13.03 -16.20
C GLY A 65 19.09 -13.85 -14.95
N THR A 66 19.20 -13.26 -13.75
CA THR A 66 18.78 -13.90 -12.51
C THR A 66 17.29 -13.67 -12.24
N GLY A 67 16.74 -14.32 -11.22
CA GLY A 67 15.35 -14.12 -10.80
C GLY A 67 15.23 -14.11 -9.28
N THR A 68 14.19 -13.47 -8.77
CA THR A 68 13.80 -13.52 -7.36
C THR A 68 12.37 -13.99 -7.24
N ILE A 69 12.11 -14.74 -6.17
CA ILE A 69 10.77 -15.17 -5.76
C ILE A 69 10.38 -14.31 -4.56
N CYS A 70 9.19 -13.73 -4.65
CA CYS A 70 8.50 -13.04 -3.58
C CYS A 70 7.10 -13.62 -3.40
N SER A 71 6.42 -13.17 -2.37
CA SER A 71 5.01 -13.42 -2.12
C SER A 71 4.17 -12.22 -2.55
N GLY A 72 2.88 -12.43 -2.69
CA GLY A 72 1.91 -11.37 -2.94
C GLY A 72 0.52 -11.72 -2.42
N THR A 73 -0.35 -10.72 -2.40
CA THR A 73 -1.76 -10.87 -2.02
C THR A 73 -2.65 -10.40 -3.16
N LEU A 74 -3.44 -11.31 -3.73
CA LEU A 74 -4.48 -10.99 -4.71
C LEU A 74 -5.56 -10.13 -4.03
N ILE A 75 -5.83 -8.96 -4.59
CA ILE A 75 -6.82 -8.01 -4.06
C ILE A 75 -7.94 -7.68 -5.05
N SER A 76 -7.83 -8.08 -6.32
CA SER A 76 -8.93 -8.03 -7.31
C SER A 76 -8.66 -9.03 -8.44
N PRO A 77 -9.45 -9.10 -9.53
CA PRO A 77 -9.18 -10.01 -10.65
C PRO A 77 -7.83 -9.75 -11.33
N ARG A 78 -7.29 -8.53 -11.17
CA ARG A 78 -6.09 -8.09 -11.88
C ARG A 78 -5.08 -7.33 -11.03
N HIS A 79 -5.33 -7.14 -9.73
CA HIS A 79 -4.43 -6.38 -8.84
C HIS A 79 -3.88 -7.24 -7.70
N ILE A 80 -2.56 -7.16 -7.49
CA ILE A 80 -1.83 -7.87 -6.43
C ILE A 80 -1.01 -6.86 -5.63
N LEU A 81 -1.06 -6.94 -4.29
CA LEU A 81 -0.10 -6.25 -3.43
C LEU A 81 1.16 -7.10 -3.26
N SER A 82 2.32 -6.46 -3.37
CA SER A 82 3.63 -7.06 -3.09
C SER A 82 4.59 -5.96 -2.61
N ALA A 83 5.86 -6.31 -2.41
CA ALA A 83 6.87 -5.37 -1.92
C ALA A 83 7.67 -4.74 -3.07
N THR A 84 7.99 -3.46 -2.96
CA THR A 84 8.80 -2.73 -3.96
C THR A 84 10.22 -3.29 -4.05
N HIS A 85 10.81 -3.75 -2.96
CA HIS A 85 12.16 -4.31 -2.94
C HIS A 85 12.27 -5.64 -3.69
N CYS A 86 11.15 -6.29 -4.01
CA CYS A 86 11.14 -7.44 -4.93
C CYS A 86 11.56 -7.03 -6.35
N LEU A 87 11.32 -5.77 -6.71
CA LEU A 87 11.58 -5.21 -8.04
C LEU A 87 12.75 -4.21 -8.05
N ALA A 88 13.07 -3.58 -6.92
CA ALA A 88 14.00 -2.47 -6.87
C ALA A 88 14.97 -2.58 -5.69
N ASN A 89 16.10 -1.89 -5.78
CA ASN A 89 17.05 -1.75 -4.69
C ASN A 89 16.98 -0.34 -4.09
N HIS A 90 17.23 -0.22 -2.79
CA HIS A 90 17.25 1.06 -2.07
C HIS A 90 18.54 1.24 -1.27
N SER A 91 18.86 2.49 -0.92
CA SER A 91 19.73 2.84 0.19
C SER A 91 18.89 2.97 1.46
N ASP A 92 19.50 3.30 2.58
CA ASP A 92 18.75 3.55 3.82
C ASP A 92 17.75 4.72 3.75
N VAL A 93 17.82 5.57 2.72
CA VAL A 93 17.00 6.80 2.63
C VAL A 93 16.15 6.91 1.37
N GLN A 94 16.43 6.13 0.32
CA GLN A 94 15.69 6.23 -0.95
C GLN A 94 15.90 5.03 -1.87
N TRP A 95 15.00 4.86 -2.83
CA TRP A 95 15.16 3.91 -3.92
C TRP A 95 16.25 4.34 -4.92
N ILE A 96 16.99 3.37 -5.48
CA ILE A 96 18.17 3.61 -6.34
C ILE A 96 17.91 3.17 -7.77
N LYS A 97 17.43 1.93 -7.97
CA LYS A 97 17.26 1.35 -9.31
C LYS A 97 16.26 0.19 -9.31
N THR A 98 15.65 -0.07 -10.46
CA THR A 98 14.83 -1.27 -10.68
C THR A 98 15.67 -2.42 -11.26
N TYR A 99 15.32 -3.67 -10.93
CA TYR A 99 15.93 -4.87 -11.49
C TYR A 99 15.40 -5.20 -12.90
N VAL A 100 14.24 -4.67 -13.27
CA VAL A 100 13.60 -4.90 -14.58
C VAL A 100 14.15 -4.00 -15.68
N GLY A 101 15.10 -3.11 -15.35
CA GLY A 101 15.76 -2.24 -16.32
C GLY A 101 14.85 -1.10 -16.79
N PHE A 102 13.89 -0.71 -15.97
CA PHE A 102 13.19 0.57 -16.07
C PHE A 102 14.09 1.65 -15.45
N LYS A 103 14.42 2.66 -16.25
CA LYS A 103 15.19 3.82 -15.81
C LYS A 103 14.21 4.89 -15.38
N PHE A 104 14.51 5.53 -14.25
CA PHE A 104 13.82 6.73 -13.80
C PHE A 104 14.91 7.77 -13.53
N ASP A 105 14.64 9.01 -13.89
CA ASP A 105 15.52 10.12 -13.58
C ASP A 105 15.06 10.78 -12.28
N ARG A 106 16.01 11.09 -11.40
CA ARG A 106 15.68 11.59 -10.07
C ARG A 106 15.11 13.00 -10.10
N GLU A 107 15.51 13.77 -11.10
CA GLU A 107 15.05 15.14 -11.34
C GLU A 107 13.55 15.17 -11.67
N ASP A 108 13.03 14.14 -12.32
CA ASP A 108 11.62 13.96 -12.67
C ASP A 108 10.83 13.16 -11.61
N CYS A 109 11.40 12.96 -10.42
CA CYS A 109 10.86 12.11 -9.36
C CYS A 109 10.68 12.95 -8.08
N PRO A 110 9.71 13.88 -8.06
CA PRO A 110 9.46 14.77 -6.93
C PRO A 110 8.92 14.00 -5.72
N GLU A 111 9.04 14.61 -4.55
CA GLU A 111 8.80 13.93 -3.28
C GLU A 111 7.37 13.37 -3.17
N ASN A 112 7.26 12.12 -2.70
CA ASN A 112 6.00 11.38 -2.51
C ASN A 112 5.25 11.05 -3.82
N GLU A 113 5.92 11.05 -4.98
CA GLU A 113 5.33 10.55 -6.23
C GLU A 113 5.50 9.01 -6.36
N HIS A 114 4.49 8.37 -6.95
CA HIS A 114 4.53 6.96 -7.34
C HIS A 114 5.21 6.81 -8.71
N ILE A 115 5.92 5.71 -8.93
CA ILE A 115 6.40 5.38 -10.27
C ILE A 115 5.50 4.31 -10.88
N ILE A 116 5.10 4.52 -12.14
CA ILE A 116 4.39 3.53 -12.95
C ILE A 116 5.38 2.91 -13.93
N VAL A 117 5.70 1.63 -13.72
CA VAL A 117 6.53 0.86 -14.65
C VAL A 117 5.62 0.33 -15.78
N PRO A 118 5.88 0.70 -17.05
CA PRO A 118 5.04 0.32 -18.18
C PRO A 118 5.26 -1.14 -18.61
N GLU A 119 4.32 -1.65 -19.40
CA GLU A 119 4.20 -3.06 -19.82
C GLU A 119 5.51 -3.69 -20.29
N VAL A 120 6.27 -3.03 -21.17
CA VAL A 120 7.53 -3.60 -21.68
C VAL A 120 8.47 -4.02 -20.54
N LYS A 121 8.53 -3.25 -19.46
CA LYS A 121 9.37 -3.55 -18.30
C LYS A 121 8.64 -4.35 -17.23
N ALA A 122 7.36 -4.06 -17.00
CA ALA A 122 6.51 -4.77 -16.06
C ALA A 122 6.36 -6.25 -16.41
N SER A 123 6.35 -6.57 -17.70
CA SER A 123 6.21 -7.92 -18.25
C SER A 123 7.31 -8.92 -17.85
N LYS A 124 8.33 -8.48 -17.10
CA LYS A 124 9.30 -9.36 -16.43
C LYS A 124 8.78 -9.93 -15.10
N VAL A 125 7.58 -9.54 -14.68
CA VAL A 125 6.92 -10.00 -13.45
C VAL A 125 5.77 -10.94 -13.81
N PHE A 126 5.77 -12.11 -13.19
CA PHE A 126 4.78 -13.17 -13.36
C PHE A 126 4.17 -13.51 -12.01
N VAL A 127 2.87 -13.79 -12.00
CA VAL A 127 2.13 -14.18 -10.80
C VAL A 127 1.66 -15.61 -10.95
N GLN A 128 1.92 -16.44 -9.94
CA GLN A 128 1.51 -17.84 -9.90
C GLN A 128 0.61 -18.13 -8.72
N ASP A 129 -0.30 -19.08 -8.89
CA ASP A 129 -1.06 -19.65 -7.79
C ASP A 129 -0.18 -20.56 -6.91
N ARG A 130 -0.79 -21.13 -5.87
CA ARG A 130 -0.12 -22.03 -4.91
C ARG A 130 0.31 -23.36 -5.49
N LYS A 131 -0.31 -23.78 -6.60
CA LYS A 131 0.03 -24.99 -7.35
C LYS A 131 1.11 -24.73 -8.40
N GLY A 132 1.54 -23.48 -8.54
CA GLY A 132 2.53 -23.03 -9.52
C GLY A 132 1.98 -22.90 -10.93
N ASN A 133 0.66 -22.74 -11.08
CA ASN A 133 0.05 -22.36 -12.35
C ASN A 133 0.16 -20.84 -12.51
N ASP A 134 0.41 -20.38 -13.73
CA ASP A 134 0.46 -18.95 -14.02
C ASP A 134 -0.96 -18.35 -13.95
N ILE A 135 -1.14 -17.34 -13.10
CA ILE A 135 -2.37 -16.54 -12.98
C ILE A 135 -2.33 -15.39 -13.97
N GLY A 136 -1.15 -14.83 -14.23
CA GLY A 136 -1.00 -13.75 -15.18
C GLY A 136 0.38 -13.11 -15.20
N ARG A 137 0.56 -12.23 -16.18
CA ARG A 137 1.76 -11.42 -16.39
C ARG A 137 1.45 -9.96 -16.08
N ALA A 138 2.40 -9.24 -15.49
CA ALA A 138 2.18 -7.83 -15.17
C ALA A 138 2.18 -6.94 -16.42
N LYS A 139 1.20 -6.04 -16.49
CA LYS A 139 1.08 -4.94 -17.45
C LYS A 139 1.57 -3.62 -16.86
N PHE A 140 1.26 -3.33 -15.62
CA PHE A 140 1.81 -2.17 -14.91
C PHE A 140 2.29 -2.55 -13.52
N LEU A 141 3.31 -1.84 -13.04
CA LEU A 141 3.73 -1.92 -11.65
C LEU A 141 3.68 -0.51 -11.06
N TYR A 142 2.90 -0.33 -10.00
CA TYR A 142 2.77 0.91 -9.27
C TYR A 142 3.65 0.84 -8.03
N LEU A 143 4.75 1.58 -8.03
CA LEU A 143 5.69 1.64 -6.91
C LEU A 143 5.28 2.83 -6.03
N LEU A 144 4.61 2.57 -4.92
CA LEU A 144 3.97 3.63 -4.13
C LEU A 144 5.02 4.51 -3.44
N ASN A 145 4.88 5.85 -3.55
CA ASN A 145 5.78 6.84 -2.94
C ASN A 145 7.27 6.57 -3.21
N PHE A 146 7.59 5.94 -4.35
CA PHE A 146 8.95 5.54 -4.71
C PHE A 146 9.92 6.73 -4.73
N CYS A 147 9.42 7.94 -5.00
CA CYS A 147 10.23 9.14 -5.03
C CYS A 147 10.50 9.75 -3.65
N ARG A 148 9.95 9.23 -2.55
CA ARG A 148 10.19 9.79 -1.20
C ARG A 148 11.66 9.64 -0.78
N ILE A 149 12.23 10.72 -0.23
CA ILE A 149 13.55 10.72 0.43
C ILE A 149 13.33 10.81 1.93
N LEU A 150 13.91 9.90 2.68
CA LEU A 150 13.82 9.96 4.14
C LEU A 150 14.80 10.97 4.72
N THR A 151 14.29 11.84 5.58
CA THR A 151 15.09 12.59 6.54
C THR A 151 15.22 11.76 7.81
N LYS A 152 16.28 10.96 7.92
CA LYS A 152 16.49 10.05 9.06
C LYS A 152 16.39 10.80 10.39
N ASP A 153 15.34 10.48 11.15
CA ASP A 153 15.21 10.87 12.55
C ASP A 153 15.68 9.70 13.43
N ALA A 154 16.63 9.95 14.32
CA ALA A 154 17.18 8.94 15.22
C ALA A 154 16.13 8.32 16.16
N PHE A 155 15.00 9.00 16.38
CA PHE A 155 13.92 8.56 17.26
C PHE A 155 12.72 7.97 16.51
N GLN A 156 12.76 7.94 15.17
CA GLN A 156 11.69 7.40 14.36
C GLN A 156 12.19 6.30 13.43
N ILE A 157 11.55 5.14 13.51
CA ILE A 157 11.73 4.06 12.55
C ILE A 157 11.06 4.48 11.25
N GLN A 158 11.91 4.71 10.25
CA GLN A 158 11.53 5.08 8.89
C GLN A 158 12.19 4.12 7.91
N SER A 159 11.51 3.84 6.82
CA SER A 159 12.00 3.04 5.70
C SER A 159 11.39 3.59 4.41
N PRO A 160 12.09 3.50 3.25
CA PRO A 160 11.46 3.78 1.97
C PRO A 160 10.17 2.96 1.83
N ASP A 161 9.17 3.54 1.17
CA ASP A 161 7.86 2.94 0.99
C ASP A 161 8.00 1.69 0.12
N ASP A 162 7.73 0.55 0.74
CA ASP A 162 8.01 -0.76 0.17
C ASP A 162 6.72 -1.53 -0.09
N VAL A 163 5.79 -0.82 -0.72
CA VAL A 163 4.51 -1.35 -1.18
C VAL A 163 4.41 -1.10 -2.68
N MET A 164 4.16 -2.18 -3.40
CA MET A 164 3.94 -2.17 -4.84
C MET A 164 2.59 -2.81 -5.17
N ILE A 165 1.91 -2.24 -6.16
CA ILE A 165 0.73 -2.85 -6.78
C ILE A 165 1.14 -3.39 -8.15
N ILE A 166 0.82 -4.65 -8.42
CA ILE A 166 0.98 -5.29 -9.71
C ILE A 166 -0.39 -5.31 -10.38
N GLU A 167 -0.52 -4.69 -11.56
CA GLU A 167 -1.69 -4.85 -12.44
C GLU A 167 -1.37 -5.90 -13.51
N LEU A 168 -2.20 -6.93 -13.61
CA LEU A 168 -2.11 -7.98 -14.63
C LEU A 168 -2.59 -7.48 -16.00
N SER A 169 -2.04 -8.06 -17.07
CA SER A 169 -2.46 -7.78 -18.45
C SER A 169 -3.91 -8.17 -18.72
N GLU A 170 -4.39 -9.20 -18.03
CA GLU A 170 -5.72 -9.77 -18.19
C GLU A 170 -6.34 -10.06 -16.83
N ASP A 171 -7.66 -10.11 -16.83
CA ASP A 171 -8.44 -10.47 -15.65
C ASP A 171 -8.32 -11.96 -15.41
N PHE A 172 -8.08 -12.31 -14.16
CA PHE A 172 -8.16 -13.69 -13.72
C PHE A 172 -9.58 -14.01 -13.23
N GLU A 173 -10.16 -15.08 -13.75
CA GLU A 173 -11.43 -15.62 -13.27
C GLU A 173 -11.24 -16.34 -11.94
N TYR A 174 -11.96 -15.89 -10.90
CA TYR A 174 -11.85 -16.49 -9.58
C TYR A 174 -12.25 -17.96 -9.56
N THR A 175 -11.50 -18.74 -8.78
CA THR A 175 -11.78 -20.16 -8.54
C THR A 175 -12.06 -20.39 -7.06
N SER A 176 -12.35 -21.63 -6.67
CA SER A 176 -12.40 -21.99 -5.24
C SER A 176 -11.04 -21.83 -4.54
N GLU A 177 -9.94 -21.81 -5.29
CA GLU A 177 -8.57 -21.79 -4.79
C GLU A 177 -7.89 -20.43 -4.96
N VAL A 178 -8.42 -19.55 -5.80
CA VAL A 178 -7.84 -18.23 -6.05
C VAL A 178 -8.95 -17.19 -5.97
N LYS A 179 -8.94 -16.41 -4.88
CA LYS A 179 -9.93 -15.39 -4.52
C LYS A 179 -9.25 -14.21 -3.83
N PRO A 180 -9.79 -12.99 -3.94
CA PRO A 180 -9.12 -11.82 -3.41
C PRO A 180 -9.27 -11.72 -1.88
N ALA A 181 -8.28 -11.12 -1.22
CA ALA A 181 -8.45 -10.56 0.12
C ALA A 181 -9.16 -9.21 0.04
N CYS A 182 -9.85 -8.81 1.11
CA CYS A 182 -10.24 -7.41 1.25
C CYS A 182 -8.99 -6.57 1.57
N VAL A 183 -9.03 -5.26 1.32
CA VAL A 183 -7.89 -4.35 1.55
C VAL A 183 -8.24 -3.44 2.71
N SER A 184 -7.33 -3.26 3.65
CA SER A 184 -7.50 -2.30 4.73
C SER A 184 -7.59 -0.88 4.19
N ASN A 185 -8.49 -0.08 4.77
CA ASN A 185 -8.69 1.32 4.42
C ASN A 185 -8.43 2.28 5.59
N SER A 186 -7.91 1.78 6.72
CA SER A 186 -7.73 2.57 7.92
C SER A 186 -6.43 2.26 8.64
N VAL A 187 -5.83 3.30 9.22
CA VAL A 187 -4.65 3.17 10.08
C VAL A 187 -4.94 2.43 11.40
N GLU A 188 -6.21 2.38 11.81
CA GLU A 188 -6.65 1.65 13.01
C GLU A 188 -6.59 0.12 12.83
N ASP A 189 -6.62 -0.36 11.58
CA ASP A 189 -6.61 -1.79 11.25
C ASP A 189 -5.26 -2.47 11.55
N TYR A 190 -4.21 -1.71 11.83
CA TYR A 190 -2.92 -2.27 12.25
C TYR A 190 -2.43 -1.61 13.55
N LYS A 191 -3.36 -1.15 14.39
CA LYS A 191 -3.04 -0.63 15.72
C LYS A 191 -2.41 -1.73 16.59
N GLY A 192 -1.41 -1.32 17.38
CA GLY A 192 -0.70 -2.20 18.29
C GLY A 192 -1.61 -2.92 19.30
N GLY A 193 -1.34 -4.21 19.49
CA GLY A 193 -2.13 -5.12 20.33
C GLY A 193 -3.11 -6.00 19.54
N ALA A 194 -3.29 -5.75 18.24
CA ALA A 194 -4.05 -6.63 17.37
C ALA A 194 -3.26 -7.90 16.99
N ILE A 195 -3.99 -8.95 16.60
CA ILE A 195 -3.42 -10.18 16.03
C ILE A 195 -3.62 -10.16 14.52
N ALA A 196 -2.57 -10.46 13.78
CA ALA A 196 -2.61 -10.70 12.34
C ALA A 196 -2.03 -12.09 12.02
N ARG A 197 -2.17 -12.53 10.77
CA ARG A 197 -1.54 -13.75 10.27
C ARG A 197 -0.84 -13.48 8.95
N LEU A 198 0.46 -13.73 8.90
CA LEU A 198 1.22 -13.67 7.66
C LEU A 198 0.95 -14.92 6.83
N PHE A 199 0.84 -14.74 5.52
CA PHE A 199 0.86 -15.80 4.52
C PHE A 199 1.99 -15.53 3.52
N GLY A 200 2.90 -16.50 3.36
CA GLY A 200 4.10 -16.33 2.56
C GLY A 200 4.69 -17.64 2.06
N PHE A 201 5.53 -17.53 1.04
CA PHE A 201 6.21 -18.62 0.35
C PHE A 201 7.72 -18.61 0.59
N GLY A 202 8.16 -17.90 1.63
CA GLY A 202 9.55 -17.78 2.00
C GLY A 202 10.16 -19.07 2.48
N ASP A 203 11.48 -19.04 2.50
CA ASP A 203 12.29 -20.15 2.97
C ASP A 203 12.06 -20.45 4.46
N ASN A 204 12.32 -21.69 4.86
CA ASN A 204 12.33 -22.11 6.27
C ASN A 204 13.60 -22.93 6.53
N PRO A 205 14.78 -22.29 6.48
CA PRO A 205 16.04 -23.00 6.66
C PRO A 205 16.13 -23.55 8.09
N PRO A 206 16.94 -24.60 8.36
CA PRO A 206 17.24 -24.99 9.74
C PRO A 206 17.92 -23.85 10.52
N LYS A 207 17.82 -23.87 11.86
CA LYS A 207 18.27 -22.76 12.75
C LYS A 207 19.71 -22.30 12.48
N ASP A 208 20.61 -23.24 12.21
CA ASP A 208 22.04 -22.99 12.06
C ASP A 208 22.49 -22.97 10.59
N LYS A 209 21.54 -22.83 9.65
CA LYS A 209 21.83 -22.74 8.21
C LYS A 209 21.33 -21.41 7.64
N PRO A 210 22.05 -20.84 6.66
CA PRO A 210 21.56 -19.67 5.94
C PRO A 210 20.34 -20.02 5.10
N SER A 211 19.60 -18.99 4.68
CA SER A 211 18.53 -19.13 3.69
C SER A 211 19.06 -19.66 2.36
N THR A 212 18.23 -20.44 1.69
CA THR A 212 18.44 -20.99 0.36
C THR A 212 18.64 -19.86 -0.66
N PRO A 213 19.75 -19.87 -1.42
CA PRO A 213 19.96 -18.91 -2.51
C PRO A 213 18.80 -18.92 -3.52
N ASP A 214 18.49 -17.78 -4.12
CA ASP A 214 17.35 -17.64 -5.05
C ASP A 214 17.36 -18.65 -6.20
N ASN A 215 18.53 -18.99 -6.73
CA ASN A 215 18.69 -19.97 -7.82
C ASN A 215 18.54 -21.44 -7.38
N GLN A 216 18.45 -21.71 -6.09
CA GLN A 216 18.26 -23.04 -5.49
C GLN A 216 16.89 -23.20 -4.84
N LYS A 217 16.06 -22.14 -4.82
CA LYS A 217 14.70 -22.22 -4.29
C LYS A 217 13.84 -23.16 -5.15
N PRO A 218 12.92 -23.92 -4.54
CA PRO A 218 12.04 -24.82 -5.28
C PRO A 218 11.20 -24.02 -6.29
N PRO A 219 10.92 -24.58 -7.50
CA PRO A 219 10.02 -23.96 -8.46
C PRO A 219 8.60 -23.76 -7.92
N LYS A 220 8.20 -24.54 -6.91
CA LYS A 220 6.90 -24.44 -6.24
C LYS A 220 7.13 -24.40 -4.73
N PRO A 221 7.43 -23.22 -4.16
CA PRO A 221 7.59 -23.09 -2.72
C PRO A 221 6.25 -23.37 -2.01
N PRO A 222 6.25 -24.08 -0.87
CA PRO A 222 5.02 -24.33 -0.13
C PRO A 222 4.55 -23.07 0.59
N LEU A 223 3.23 -22.86 0.64
CA LEU A 223 2.63 -21.81 1.44
C LEU A 223 2.78 -22.10 2.94
N ARG A 224 3.22 -21.10 3.70
CA ARG A 224 3.27 -21.12 5.16
C ARG A 224 2.47 -19.97 5.74
N SER A 225 2.08 -20.12 7.01
CA SER A 225 1.51 -19.02 7.78
C SER A 225 2.07 -18.95 9.18
N GLU A 226 2.09 -17.74 9.73
CA GLU A 226 2.53 -17.46 11.08
C GLU A 226 1.57 -16.46 11.73
N GLU A 227 1.16 -16.72 12.97
CA GLU A 227 0.39 -15.74 13.75
C GLU A 227 1.32 -14.68 14.32
N LEU A 228 0.89 -13.43 14.25
CA LEU A 228 1.66 -12.27 14.64
C LEU A 228 0.91 -11.46 15.69
N ASP A 229 1.62 -11.03 16.73
CA ASP A 229 1.19 -9.92 17.58
C ASP A 229 1.70 -8.62 16.95
N ILE A 230 0.79 -7.71 16.58
CA ILE A 230 1.15 -6.35 16.16
C ILE A 230 1.63 -5.59 17.41
N LEU A 231 2.86 -5.10 17.37
CA LEU A 231 3.50 -4.50 18.52
C LEU A 231 2.94 -3.10 18.80
N LYS A 232 2.77 -2.78 20.09
CA LYS A 232 2.44 -1.42 20.53
C LYS A 232 3.68 -0.53 20.41
N VAL A 233 3.65 0.32 19.40
CA VAL A 233 4.66 1.34 19.06
C VAL A 233 4.01 2.72 19.11
N ASN A 234 4.78 3.80 19.09
CA ASN A 234 4.28 5.18 19.27
C ASN A 234 3.60 5.44 20.64
N VAL A 235 4.02 4.75 21.70
CA VAL A 235 3.48 4.96 23.05
C VAL A 235 3.90 6.33 23.58
N GLU A 236 2.95 7.11 24.10
CA GLU A 236 3.21 8.41 24.71
C GLU A 236 4.25 8.30 25.84
N GLY A 237 5.15 9.29 25.93
CA GLY A 237 6.28 9.23 26.87
C GLY A 237 7.43 8.30 26.47
N THR A 238 7.33 7.57 25.35
CA THR A 238 8.44 6.76 24.81
C THR A 238 9.14 7.45 23.64
N LEU A 239 10.44 7.14 23.49
CA LEU A 239 11.25 7.58 22.36
C LEU A 239 11.08 6.70 21.11
N ASN A 240 10.38 5.57 21.21
CA ASN A 240 10.19 4.65 20.10
C ASN A 240 9.04 5.11 19.21
N ARG A 241 9.36 5.84 18.14
CA ARG A 241 8.39 6.24 17.11
C ARG A 241 8.51 5.40 15.84
N ILE A 242 7.41 5.23 15.12
CA ILE A 242 7.35 4.61 13.80
C ILE A 242 6.44 5.44 12.89
N ASP A 243 6.83 5.57 11.62
CA ASP A 243 6.00 6.17 10.57
C ASP A 243 4.68 5.39 10.42
N PRO A 244 3.51 6.06 10.33
CA PRO A 244 2.22 5.39 10.16
C PRO A 244 2.13 4.53 8.89
N ARG A 245 3.00 4.72 7.90
CA ARG A 245 3.14 3.83 6.74
C ARG A 245 3.60 2.42 7.08
N LEU A 246 4.10 2.22 8.30
CA LEU A 246 4.73 1.01 8.76
C LEU A 246 4.10 0.54 10.08
N PHE A 247 4.15 -0.76 10.32
CA PHE A 247 3.98 -1.31 11.66
C PHE A 247 4.95 -2.45 11.91
N LYS A 248 5.16 -2.73 13.20
CA LYS A 248 5.94 -3.88 13.64
C LYS A 248 5.03 -4.99 14.09
N ALA A 249 5.37 -6.20 13.72
CA ALA A 249 4.76 -7.38 14.30
C ALA A 249 5.84 -8.38 14.71
N ARG A 250 5.42 -9.36 15.51
CA ARG A 250 6.29 -10.45 15.94
C ARG A 250 5.49 -11.74 15.95
N SER A 251 6.12 -12.84 15.56
CA SER A 251 5.61 -14.19 15.76
C SER A 251 5.12 -14.42 17.21
N ARG A 252 3.88 -14.88 17.35
CA ARG A 252 3.28 -15.17 18.67
C ARG A 252 3.99 -16.31 19.38
N ASN A 253 4.45 -17.31 18.62
CA ASN A 253 5.19 -18.44 19.17
C ASN A 253 6.68 -18.13 19.41
N LYS A 254 7.17 -16.96 18.96
CA LYS A 254 8.57 -16.49 19.08
C LYS A 254 9.60 -17.44 18.46
N ASN A 255 9.16 -18.38 17.63
CA ASN A 255 9.97 -19.42 17.01
C ASN A 255 10.06 -19.27 15.49
N SER A 256 9.36 -18.28 14.93
CA SER A 256 9.35 -17.98 13.51
C SER A 256 9.70 -16.52 13.26
N ILE A 257 10.34 -16.28 12.12
CA ILE A 257 10.58 -14.94 11.59
C ILE A 257 10.44 -15.02 10.06
N MET A 258 9.97 -13.96 9.42
CA MET A 258 9.94 -13.87 7.96
C MET A 258 11.32 -14.14 7.34
N CYS A 259 11.41 -14.87 6.24
CA CYS A 259 12.67 -15.18 5.55
C CYS A 259 12.60 -14.90 4.03
N PRO A 260 13.73 -14.96 3.29
CA PRO A 260 13.74 -14.65 1.86
C PRO A 260 12.68 -15.42 1.06
N GLY A 261 11.80 -14.68 0.39
CA GLY A 261 10.67 -15.20 -0.38
C GLY A 261 9.29 -14.90 0.24
N ASP A 262 9.23 -14.58 1.52
CA ASP A 262 8.00 -14.10 2.18
C ASP A 262 7.72 -12.63 1.87
N SER A 263 8.74 -11.87 1.47
CA SER A 263 8.63 -10.47 1.03
C SER A 263 7.45 -10.25 0.09
N GLY A 264 6.63 -9.24 0.38
CA GLY A 264 5.39 -8.95 -0.32
C GLY A 264 4.17 -9.75 0.15
N GLY A 265 4.36 -10.74 1.03
CA GLY A 265 3.28 -11.54 1.62
C GLY A 265 2.32 -10.70 2.47
N GLY A 266 1.06 -11.11 2.50
CA GLY A 266 0.02 -10.38 3.21
C GLY A 266 -0.06 -10.74 4.69
N ALA A 267 -0.01 -9.75 5.57
CA ALA A 267 -0.49 -9.86 6.94
C ALA A 267 -2.01 -9.63 6.95
N ILE A 268 -2.76 -10.66 7.31
CA ILE A 268 -4.22 -10.70 7.24
C ILE A 268 -4.83 -10.56 8.64
N ARG A 269 -5.85 -9.71 8.76
CA ARG A 269 -6.77 -9.66 9.91
C ARG A 269 -8.17 -10.03 9.47
N ILE A 270 -9.00 -10.43 10.44
CA ILE A 270 -10.44 -10.53 10.20
C ILE A 270 -11.08 -9.22 10.64
N ILE A 271 -11.66 -8.50 9.69
CA ILE A 271 -12.33 -7.20 9.88
C ILE A 271 -13.71 -7.31 9.23
N GLY A 272 -14.78 -7.00 9.97
CA GLY A 272 -16.15 -7.20 9.49
C GLY A 272 -16.46 -8.64 9.05
N GLY A 273 -15.78 -9.64 9.64
CA GLY A 273 -15.90 -11.05 9.26
C GLY A 273 -15.18 -11.44 7.96
N ARG A 274 -14.47 -10.51 7.32
CA ARG A 274 -13.71 -10.75 6.07
C ARG A 274 -12.21 -10.80 6.35
N ASN A 275 -11.50 -11.65 5.61
CA ASN A 275 -10.04 -11.67 5.61
C ASN A 275 -9.50 -10.46 4.84
N THR A 276 -8.90 -9.53 5.57
CA THR A 276 -8.45 -8.23 5.09
C THR A 276 -6.94 -8.12 5.23
N VAL A 277 -6.24 -7.75 4.14
CA VAL A 277 -4.81 -7.47 4.18
C VAL A 277 -4.57 -6.11 4.82
N VAL A 278 -3.87 -6.13 5.96
CA VAL A 278 -3.52 -4.94 6.75
C VAL A 278 -2.03 -4.63 6.67
N GLY A 279 -1.21 -5.55 6.15
CA GLY A 279 0.21 -5.35 5.97
C GLY A 279 0.80 -6.10 4.78
N VAL A 280 1.86 -5.53 4.21
CA VAL A 280 2.72 -6.13 3.19
C VAL A 280 4.07 -6.39 3.83
N ALA A 281 4.55 -7.63 3.78
CA ALA A 281 5.76 -8.02 4.47
C ALA A 281 7.01 -7.40 3.79
N MET A 282 7.77 -6.58 4.51
CA MET A 282 8.87 -5.79 3.94
C MET A 282 10.24 -6.28 4.40
N GLN A 283 10.50 -6.14 5.70
CA GLN A 283 11.82 -6.31 6.27
C GLN A 283 11.77 -7.24 7.47
N THR A 284 12.86 -7.99 7.62
CA THR A 284 13.06 -9.01 8.64
C THR A 284 14.52 -9.05 9.02
N THR A 285 14.83 -9.67 10.15
CA THR A 285 16.21 -9.93 10.60
C THR A 285 16.69 -11.34 10.24
N CYS A 286 16.07 -12.05 9.28
CA CYS A 286 16.44 -13.42 8.86
C CYS A 286 17.81 -13.48 8.12
N VAL A 287 18.90 -13.21 8.85
CA VAL A 287 20.28 -13.54 8.46
C VAL A 287 20.67 -14.91 9.02
N PHE A 288 20.25 -15.17 10.26
CA PHE A 288 20.11 -16.48 10.90
C PHE A 288 18.69 -16.51 11.49
N MET A 289 18.00 -17.65 11.51
CA MET A 289 16.66 -17.71 12.13
C MET A 289 16.77 -17.36 13.63
N ASN A 290 16.55 -16.10 13.96
CA ASN A 290 16.58 -15.64 15.34
C ASN A 290 15.23 -15.96 16.00
N ARG A 291 15.12 -17.21 16.47
CA ARG A 291 13.98 -17.73 17.22
C ARG A 291 14.05 -17.20 18.65
N GLY A 292 13.56 -15.98 18.87
CA GLY A 292 13.62 -15.34 20.18
C GLY A 292 12.65 -14.17 20.35
N ALA A 293 12.48 -13.72 21.59
CA ALA A 293 11.54 -12.66 21.94
C ALA A 293 11.84 -11.29 21.30
N GLU A 294 13.08 -11.07 20.85
CA GLU A 294 13.52 -9.83 20.19
C GLU A 294 13.28 -9.82 18.67
N GLY A 295 12.97 -10.98 18.08
CA GLY A 295 12.64 -11.10 16.66
C GLY A 295 11.37 -10.32 16.33
N HIS A 296 11.41 -9.50 15.29
CA HIS A 296 10.26 -8.77 14.79
C HIS A 296 10.42 -8.50 13.30
N GLU A 297 9.29 -8.29 12.64
CA GLU A 297 9.23 -7.90 11.24
C GLU A 297 8.59 -6.52 11.09
N ILE A 298 8.91 -5.86 9.98
CA ILE A 298 8.32 -4.59 9.58
C ILE A 298 7.44 -4.84 8.36
N TYR A 299 6.25 -4.25 8.39
CA TYR A 299 5.24 -4.33 7.35
C TYR A 299 4.91 -2.94 6.83
N GLY A 300 4.70 -2.83 5.52
CA GLY A 300 4.08 -1.67 4.91
C GLY A 300 2.59 -1.76 5.09
N ALA A 301 1.90 -0.65 5.33
CA ALA A 301 0.51 -0.65 5.76
C ALA A 301 -0.44 -0.17 4.65
N PRO A 302 -1.13 -1.07 3.91
CA PRO A 302 -2.10 -0.68 2.88
C PRO A 302 -3.16 0.30 3.35
N GLY A 303 -3.59 0.23 4.61
CA GLY A 303 -4.56 1.16 5.20
C GLY A 303 -4.09 2.61 5.22
N PHE A 304 -2.77 2.88 5.21
CA PHE A 304 -2.25 4.24 5.03
C PHE A 304 -2.36 4.71 3.58
N TYR A 305 -2.22 3.80 2.62
CA TYR A 305 -2.25 4.07 1.18
C TYR A 305 -3.65 3.85 0.58
N SER A 306 -4.71 3.89 1.39
CA SER A 306 -6.07 3.55 0.94
C SER A 306 -6.52 4.40 -0.24
N ASP A 307 -6.25 5.70 -0.18
CA ASP A 307 -6.59 6.66 -1.24
C ASP A 307 -5.76 6.39 -2.49
N ASP A 308 -4.45 6.17 -2.34
CA ASP A 308 -3.57 5.85 -3.48
C ASP A 308 -3.98 4.54 -4.16
N ILE A 309 -4.34 3.51 -3.37
CA ILE A 309 -4.83 2.23 -3.88
C ILE A 309 -6.14 2.44 -4.64
N CYS A 310 -7.10 3.18 -4.07
CA CYS A 310 -8.36 3.50 -4.74
C CYS A 310 -8.13 4.27 -6.05
N ASP A 311 -7.33 5.34 -6.02
CA ASP A 311 -7.04 6.17 -7.18
C ASP A 311 -6.31 5.41 -8.28
N LEU A 312 -5.37 4.52 -7.93
CA LEU A 312 -4.57 3.78 -8.92
C LEU A 312 -5.26 2.55 -9.48
N THR A 313 -6.16 1.92 -8.71
CA THR A 313 -6.71 0.59 -9.04
C THR A 313 -8.23 0.52 -9.14
N GLY A 314 -8.95 1.53 -8.65
CA GLY A 314 -10.41 1.47 -8.47
C GLY A 314 -10.86 0.61 -7.27
N ILE A 315 -9.94 0.07 -6.48
CA ILE A 315 -10.27 -0.69 -5.27
C ILE A 315 -10.47 0.29 -4.12
N CYS A 316 -11.71 0.76 -4.02
CA CYS A 316 -12.13 1.69 -2.99
C CYS A 316 -12.95 0.93 -1.95
N THR A 317 -12.65 1.10 -0.67
CA THR A 317 -13.44 0.49 0.39
C THR A 317 -14.31 1.60 0.99
N PRO A 318 -15.64 1.50 0.93
CA PRO A 318 -16.51 2.51 1.52
C PRO A 318 -16.20 2.65 3.01
N ASP A 319 -16.25 3.88 3.51
CA ASP A 319 -16.14 4.14 4.93
C ASP A 319 -17.24 3.33 5.64
N SER A 320 -16.89 2.67 6.75
CA SER A 320 -17.90 2.08 7.61
C SER A 320 -18.70 3.24 8.22
N GLU A 321 -19.87 3.55 7.64
CA GLU A 321 -20.86 4.36 8.33
C GLU A 321 -21.31 3.55 9.56
N GLU A 322 -20.86 3.97 10.75
CA GLU A 322 -21.52 3.60 11.99
C GLU A 322 -22.89 4.27 12.00
N ASP A 323 -23.90 3.61 11.44
CA ASP A 323 -25.29 3.98 11.68
C ASP A 323 -25.62 3.75 13.17
N GLU A 324 -26.21 4.76 13.83
CA GLU A 324 -26.61 4.79 15.24
C GLU A 324 -27.53 3.62 15.70
N ASN A 325 -27.88 2.68 14.83
CA ASN A 325 -28.80 1.58 15.12
C ASN A 325 -28.25 0.16 14.87
N GLY A 326 -26.96 -0.03 14.63
CA GLY A 326 -26.32 -1.36 14.72
C GLY A 326 -26.86 -2.43 13.76
N VAL A 327 -27.34 -2.04 12.58
CA VAL A 327 -27.73 -2.97 11.50
C VAL A 327 -26.79 -2.78 10.32
N ILE A 328 -25.99 -3.80 9.99
CA ILE A 328 -25.13 -3.77 8.80
C ILE A 328 -26.03 -3.86 7.56
N ARG A 329 -26.11 -2.78 6.78
CA ARG A 329 -26.56 -2.80 5.39
C ARG A 329 -25.44 -2.29 4.51
N ALA A 330 -25.03 -3.08 3.52
CA ALA A 330 -24.30 -2.56 2.38
C ALA A 330 -25.30 -1.77 1.53
N SER A 331 -25.19 -0.45 1.48
CA SER A 331 -25.90 0.35 0.47
C SER A 331 -24.90 0.81 -0.59
N ALA A 332 -25.02 0.24 -1.78
CA ALA A 332 -24.64 0.92 -3.00
C ALA A 332 -25.59 2.12 -3.15
N SER A 333 -25.12 3.34 -2.86
CA SER A 333 -25.93 4.54 -3.10
C SER A 333 -25.57 5.12 -4.46
N SER A 334 -26.42 4.84 -5.44
CA SER A 334 -26.52 5.62 -6.67
C SER A 334 -26.69 7.10 -6.33
N SER A 335 -25.81 7.93 -6.87
CA SER A 335 -25.82 9.39 -7.07
C SER A 335 -26.84 10.30 -6.33
N ASN A 336 -26.30 11.45 -5.90
CA ASN A 336 -26.96 12.71 -5.49
C ASN A 336 -27.45 12.82 -4.04
N SER A 337 -26.52 12.92 -3.08
CA SER A 337 -26.67 13.78 -1.90
C SER A 337 -25.29 14.12 -1.32
N LEU A 338 -24.91 15.40 -1.39
CA LEU A 338 -23.67 15.94 -0.85
C LEU A 338 -23.78 16.12 0.67
N SER A 339 -23.41 15.11 1.45
CA SER A 339 -22.96 15.28 2.84
C SER A 339 -21.43 15.44 2.86
N LYS A 340 -20.96 16.62 2.45
CA LYS A 340 -19.54 17.01 2.46
C LYS A 340 -19.06 17.20 3.90
N HIS A 341 -18.52 16.17 4.54
CA HIS A 341 -17.43 16.31 5.52
C HIS A 341 -16.21 15.56 4.99
N ARG A 342 -15.68 16.07 3.87
CA ARG A 342 -14.47 15.57 3.21
C ARG A 342 -13.34 16.56 3.51
N LEU A 343 -12.33 16.13 4.26
CA LEU A 343 -11.05 16.84 4.36
C LEU A 343 -10.38 16.76 2.98
N LEU A 344 -10.75 17.70 2.11
CA LEU A 344 -10.23 17.81 0.76
C LEU A 344 -8.79 18.35 0.82
N TYR A 345 -7.81 17.45 0.88
CA TYR A 345 -6.43 17.76 0.55
C TYR A 345 -6.30 17.97 -0.97
N HIS A 346 -6.74 19.11 -1.47
CA HIS A 346 -6.46 19.48 -2.86
C HIS A 346 -4.95 19.72 -3.05
N LYS A 347 -4.33 18.97 -3.97
CA LYS A 347 -3.07 19.36 -4.63
C LYS A 347 -3.34 20.69 -5.36
N ALA A 348 -3.09 21.81 -4.71
CA ALA A 348 -3.26 23.12 -5.32
C ALA A 348 -2.13 23.35 -6.35
N LYS A 349 -2.49 23.42 -7.64
CA LYS A 349 -1.77 24.29 -8.59
C LYS A 349 -1.95 25.73 -8.11
N VAL A 350 -0.88 26.53 -8.23
CA VAL A 350 -0.83 27.94 -7.83
C VAL A 350 -2.14 28.65 -8.16
N ALA A 351 -2.88 29.04 -7.13
CA ALA A 351 -4.11 29.81 -7.25
C ALA A 351 -4.05 30.95 -6.23
N GLU A 352 -4.18 32.18 -6.72
CA GLU A 352 -4.36 33.37 -5.90
C GLU A 352 -5.86 33.49 -5.58
N TYR A 353 -6.22 33.42 -4.30
CA TYR A 353 -7.58 33.65 -3.85
C TYR A 353 -7.64 34.93 -3.01
N THR A 354 -8.58 35.80 -3.33
CA THR A 354 -8.91 37.01 -2.58
C THR A 354 -10.35 36.95 -2.09
N SER A 355 -10.54 36.92 -0.77
CA SER A 355 -11.81 37.27 -0.13
C SER A 355 -11.55 37.82 1.27
N ASP A 356 -12.27 38.89 1.64
CA ASP A 356 -12.32 39.45 3.01
C ASP A 356 -10.95 39.71 3.68
N GLY A 357 -10.04 40.36 2.95
CA GLY A 357 -8.85 40.98 3.55
C GLY A 357 -7.69 40.05 3.88
N VAL A 358 -7.67 38.82 3.35
CA VAL A 358 -6.52 37.90 3.45
C VAL A 358 -6.05 37.53 2.04
N VAL A 359 -4.76 37.72 1.77
CA VAL A 359 -4.10 37.23 0.55
C VAL A 359 -3.40 35.92 0.89
N LEU A 360 -3.83 34.83 0.25
CA LEU A 360 -3.21 33.51 0.39
C LEU A 360 -2.30 33.26 -0.80
N ARG A 361 -0.99 33.16 -0.54
CA ARG A 361 -0.01 32.73 -1.55
C ARG A 361 0.43 31.31 -1.24
N MET A 362 0.02 30.38 -2.10
CA MET A 362 0.28 28.94 -1.94
C MET A 362 1.51 28.55 -2.78
N GLU A 363 2.64 28.26 -2.12
CA GLU A 363 3.86 27.79 -2.80
C GLU A 363 4.23 26.33 -2.45
N SER A 364 3.48 25.65 -1.57
CA SER A 364 3.57 24.19 -1.28
C SER A 364 2.55 23.79 -0.19
N ARG A 365 2.72 22.63 0.47
CA ARG A 365 1.98 22.20 1.68
C ARG A 365 2.08 23.19 2.87
N LEU A 366 2.86 24.27 2.73
CA LEU A 366 2.98 25.39 3.65
C LEU A 366 2.55 26.69 2.93
N PHE A 367 1.70 27.48 3.58
CA PHE A 367 1.39 28.85 3.15
C PHE A 367 1.66 29.82 4.30
N THR A 368 1.96 31.07 3.95
CA THR A 368 2.13 32.16 4.92
C THR A 368 0.94 33.08 4.83
N ALA A 369 0.27 33.33 5.96
CA ALA A 369 -0.84 34.28 6.06
C ALA A 369 -0.41 35.49 6.90
N LYS A 370 -0.86 36.69 6.52
CA LYS A 370 -0.59 37.94 7.23
C LYS A 370 -1.91 38.59 7.66
N SER A 371 -2.02 39.01 8.92
CA SER A 371 -3.16 39.80 9.40
C SER A 371 -3.12 41.19 8.77
N PHE A 372 -4.22 41.63 8.15
CA PHE A 372 -4.38 42.99 7.62
C PHE A 372 -4.80 44.00 8.69
N ASN A 373 -5.24 43.55 9.87
CA ASN A 373 -5.68 44.43 10.93
C ASN A 373 -4.54 44.68 11.92
N HIS A 374 -4.01 45.91 11.93
CA HIS A 374 -2.90 46.33 12.81
C HIS A 374 -3.23 46.25 14.31
N LYS A 375 -4.47 45.89 14.70
CA LYS A 375 -4.91 45.74 16.08
C LYS A 375 -4.91 44.29 16.60
N THR A 376 -4.75 43.27 15.74
CA THR A 376 -4.72 41.85 16.15
C THR A 376 -3.36 41.24 15.85
N THR A 377 -2.67 40.81 16.93
CA THR A 377 -1.38 40.11 16.86
C THR A 377 -1.60 38.63 17.11
N ILE A 378 -1.15 37.77 16.19
CA ILE A 378 -1.11 36.31 16.38
C ILE A 378 0.12 35.99 17.23
N CYS A 379 -0.06 35.35 18.37
CA CYS A 379 0.98 35.05 19.34
C CYS A 379 1.45 33.60 19.23
N SER A 380 2.61 33.29 19.83
CA SER A 380 3.15 31.92 19.89
C SER A 380 2.21 30.91 20.58
N GLY A 381 1.26 31.39 21.40
CA GLY A 381 0.23 30.56 22.03
C GLY A 381 -0.91 30.13 21.11
N ASP A 382 -1.00 30.69 19.90
CA ASP A 382 -2.07 30.41 18.93
C ASP A 382 -1.72 29.26 17.96
N SER A 383 -0.62 28.53 18.25
CA SER A 383 -0.26 27.32 17.52
C SER A 383 -1.37 26.27 17.62
N GLY A 384 -1.83 25.76 16.48
CA GLY A 384 -3.01 24.89 16.39
C GLY A 384 -4.31 25.61 15.97
N GLY A 385 -4.33 26.95 15.92
CA GLY A 385 -5.45 27.71 15.40
C GLY A 385 -5.65 27.52 13.89
N GLY A 386 -6.90 27.28 13.46
CA GLY A 386 -7.26 27.12 12.05
C GLY A 386 -7.37 28.46 11.31
N ALA A 387 -6.75 28.57 10.14
CA ALA A 387 -7.02 29.64 9.19
C ALA A 387 -8.31 29.32 8.44
N ILE A 388 -9.34 30.16 8.57
CA ILE A 388 -10.66 29.94 8.00
C ILE A 388 -10.92 30.99 6.92
N THR A 389 -11.41 30.57 5.76
CA THR A 389 -11.91 31.46 4.70
C THR A 389 -13.27 31.00 4.20
N LYS A 390 -14.01 31.85 3.51
CA LYS A 390 -15.26 31.46 2.85
C LYS A 390 -14.99 30.93 1.45
N ILE A 391 -15.36 29.68 1.19
CA ILE A 391 -15.37 29.07 -0.13
C ILE A 391 -16.82 28.64 -0.41
N ASP A 392 -17.38 29.13 -1.51
CA ASP A 392 -18.78 28.88 -1.90
C ASP A 392 -19.81 29.19 -0.79
N GLY A 393 -19.55 30.23 0.00
CA GLY A 393 -20.41 30.64 1.12
C GLY A 393 -20.20 29.86 2.43
N TRP A 394 -19.34 28.84 2.45
CA TRP A 394 -19.04 28.02 3.63
C TRP A 394 -17.74 28.43 4.29
N ASN A 395 -17.73 28.48 5.62
CA ASN A 395 -16.50 28.64 6.40
C ASN A 395 -15.65 27.37 6.26
N THR A 396 -14.54 27.48 5.55
CA THR A 396 -13.62 26.40 5.23
C THR A 396 -12.29 26.63 5.95
N VAL A 397 -11.82 25.65 6.71
CA VAL A 397 -10.46 25.66 7.26
C VAL A 397 -9.49 25.36 6.12
N VAL A 398 -8.63 26.32 5.79
CA VAL A 398 -7.64 26.21 4.70
C VAL A 398 -6.24 25.91 5.20
N GLY A 399 -6.02 25.93 6.52
CA GLY A 399 -4.82 25.37 7.14
C GLY A 399 -4.78 25.57 8.65
N VAL A 400 -3.72 25.06 9.26
CA VAL A 400 -3.51 25.11 10.72
C VAL A 400 -2.18 25.82 11.00
N ALA A 401 -2.19 26.76 11.95
CA ALA A 401 -1.00 27.50 12.33
C ALA A 401 0.03 26.57 13.00
N VAL A 402 1.03 26.14 12.23
CA VAL A 402 2.11 25.25 12.69
C VAL A 402 3.33 26.00 13.23
N ARG A 403 3.51 27.28 12.89
CA ARG A 403 4.61 28.12 13.44
C ARG A 403 4.29 29.61 13.31
N VAL A 404 4.29 30.33 14.42
CA VAL A 404 4.11 31.80 14.45
C VAL A 404 5.49 32.45 14.60
N ARG A 405 5.87 33.31 13.64
CA ARG A 405 7.11 34.11 13.73
C ARG A 405 6.74 35.58 13.96
N LYS A 406 7.41 36.21 14.92
CA LYS A 406 7.41 37.67 15.06
C LYS A 406 8.26 38.21 13.91
N TRP A 407 7.67 39.03 13.04
CA TRP A 407 8.41 39.80 12.05
C TRP A 407 8.90 41.10 12.67
#